data_AF-A0A183GWW8-F1
#
_entry.id   AF-A0A183GWW8-F1
#
_cell.length_a   1.000
_cell.length_b   1.000
_cell.length_c   1.000
_cell.angle_alpha   90.00
_cell.angle_beta   90.00
_cell.angle_gamma   90.00
#
_symmetry.space_group_name_H-M   'P 1'
#
loop_
_entity.id
_entity.type
_entity.pdbx_description
1 polymer ?
#
loop_
_entity_poly.entity_id
_entity_poly.type
_entity_poly.pdbx_seq_one_letter_code
_entity_poly.pdbx_strand_id
1 'polypeptide(L)'
;MTSSLSTRQGLDTRTTGRLSTLLKEFAEDSQEGIQREEGRQEETIRLMTLKKRMEMAVKNVDNALKDYTEAADSIDSETPQFQAIMEKVSINSLTAQDLVFQAQEAIADLQVRLDTSTSMEEAPKVQLNPLPIPKFSGKIWEWESFWSAFEHSVHARNMEDAHKMAYLTDAMKGEARESLKQFELSGKTNSMAVEYLKKKYGNKELLIRGLIERLDRCRGKSRRLEDQRRLCEELSSIAGQMELQGEKIDSAILQKQILSK
;
A
#
# COMPACT_ATOMS: atom_id res chain seq x y z
N MET A 1 -29.30 31.54 -40.07
CA MET A 1 -28.43 30.37 -39.84
C MET A 1 -27.00 30.79 -39.47
N THR A 2 -26.40 31.75 -40.17
CA THR A 2 -25.02 32.25 -39.91
C THR A 2 -24.78 32.86 -38.51
N SER A 3 -25.80 33.46 -37.87
CA SER A 3 -25.69 34.01 -36.52
C SER A 3 -25.49 32.94 -35.42
N SER A 4 -26.05 31.74 -35.63
CA SER A 4 -25.88 30.60 -34.73
C SER A 4 -24.45 30.05 -34.80
N LEU A 5 -23.90 29.94 -36.01
CA LEU A 5 -22.52 29.52 -36.25
C LEU A 5 -21.51 30.47 -35.57
N SER A 6 -21.69 31.79 -35.75
CA SER A 6 -20.80 32.80 -35.16
C SER A 6 -20.78 32.76 -33.63
N THR A 7 -21.95 32.54 -33.01
CA THR A 7 -22.06 32.37 -31.55
C THR A 7 -21.27 31.15 -31.06
N ARG A 8 -21.41 30.02 -31.76
CA ARG A 8 -20.72 28.77 -31.41
C ARG A 8 -19.21 28.86 -31.66
N GLN A 9 -18.79 29.53 -32.74
CA GLN A 9 -17.39 29.86 -33.00
C GLN A 9 -16.78 30.69 -31.86
N GLY A 10 -17.51 31.69 -31.36
CA GLY A 10 -17.05 32.51 -30.24
C GLY A 10 -16.91 31.72 -28.93
N LEU A 11 -17.79 30.75 -28.69
CA LEU A 11 -17.68 29.84 -27.56
C LEU A 11 -16.45 28.93 -27.68
N ASP A 12 -16.26 28.31 -28.84
CA ASP A 12 -15.11 27.45 -29.14
C ASP A 12 -13.77 28.19 -28.99
N THR A 13 -13.69 29.42 -29.52
CA THR A 13 -12.52 30.30 -29.37
C THR A 13 -12.22 30.62 -27.91
N ARG A 14 -13.26 30.81 -27.07
CA ARG A 14 -13.09 31.10 -25.65
C ARG A 14 -12.61 29.87 -24.87
N THR A 15 -13.12 28.68 -25.20
CA THR A 15 -12.71 27.42 -24.54
C THR A 15 -11.29 27.04 -24.95
N THR A 16 -10.92 27.16 -26.22
CA THR A 16 -9.54 26.94 -26.70
C THR A 16 -8.57 27.94 -26.11
N GLY A 17 -8.96 29.22 -26.00
CA GLY A 17 -8.14 30.23 -25.31
C GLY A 17 -7.86 29.89 -23.85
N ARG A 18 -8.85 29.37 -23.11
CA ARG A 18 -8.66 28.90 -21.74
C ARG A 18 -7.72 27.70 -21.66
N LEU A 19 -7.86 26.74 -22.57
CA LEU A 19 -6.99 25.57 -22.63
C LEU A 19 -5.54 25.97 -22.92
N SER A 20 -5.33 26.90 -23.85
CA SER A 20 -4.00 27.46 -24.15
C SER A 20 -3.36 28.14 -22.94
N THR A 21 -4.12 28.87 -22.12
CA THR A 21 -3.60 29.46 -20.88
C THR A 21 -3.17 28.38 -19.88
N LEU A 22 -3.92 27.29 -19.74
CA LEU A 22 -3.55 26.18 -18.85
C LEU A 22 -2.31 25.44 -19.33
N LEU A 23 -2.15 25.27 -20.64
CA LEU A 23 -0.93 24.69 -21.23
C LEU A 23 0.31 25.55 -20.95
N LYS A 24 0.17 26.88 -20.96
CA LYS A 24 1.25 27.79 -20.55
C LYS A 24 1.57 27.66 -19.06
N GLU A 25 0.55 27.62 -18.21
CA GLU A 25 0.69 27.40 -16.75
C GLU A 25 1.45 26.08 -16.48
N PHE A 26 1.16 25.01 -17.24
CA PHE A 26 1.87 23.73 -17.16
C PHE A 26 3.34 23.82 -17.62
N ALA A 27 3.61 24.51 -18.72
CA ALA A 27 4.97 24.69 -19.23
C ALA A 27 5.85 25.50 -18.27
N GLU A 28 5.29 26.56 -17.68
CA GLU A 28 5.94 27.37 -16.64
C GLU A 28 6.21 26.54 -15.37
N ASP A 29 5.24 25.73 -14.94
CA ASP A 29 5.42 24.84 -13.78
C ASP A 29 6.54 23.80 -13.99
N SER A 30 6.64 23.27 -15.20
CA SER A 30 7.68 22.30 -15.56
C SER A 30 9.09 22.92 -15.54
N GLN A 31 9.22 24.23 -15.77
CA GLN A 31 10.48 24.96 -15.70
C GLN A 31 10.83 25.40 -14.26
N GLU A 32 9.85 25.87 -13.49
CA GLU A 32 10.06 26.38 -12.14
C GLU A 32 10.17 25.28 -11.07
N GLY A 33 9.63 24.08 -11.33
CA GLY A 33 9.66 22.94 -10.40
C GLY A 33 11.07 22.47 -10.00
N ILE A 34 12.12 22.87 -10.73
CA ILE A 34 13.52 22.55 -10.42
C ILE A 34 14.07 23.41 -9.25
N GLN A 35 13.40 24.52 -8.90
CA GLN A 35 13.91 25.51 -7.92
C GLN A 35 13.00 25.74 -6.70
N ARG A 36 11.80 25.14 -6.63
CA ARG A 36 10.86 25.38 -5.52
C ARG A 36 11.11 24.42 -4.36
N GLU A 37 11.39 24.97 -3.17
CA GLU A 37 11.32 24.25 -1.89
C GLU A 37 9.85 24.22 -1.39
N GLU A 38 8.93 23.64 -2.17
CA GLU A 38 7.54 23.39 -1.75
C GLU A 38 7.43 22.06 -0.98
N GLY A 39 6.52 21.96 -0.01
CA GLY A 39 6.26 20.70 0.68
C GLY A 39 5.60 19.67 -0.25
N ARG A 40 5.99 18.40 -0.17
CA ARG A 40 5.48 17.29 -1.03
C ARG A 40 3.95 17.21 -1.12
N GLN A 41 3.25 17.50 -0.02
CA GLN A 41 1.77 17.52 0.00
C GLN A 41 1.18 18.71 -0.77
N GLU A 42 1.80 19.89 -0.66
CA GLU A 42 1.36 21.10 -1.37
C GLU A 42 1.56 20.94 -2.88
N GLU A 43 2.71 20.39 -3.29
CA GLU A 43 2.99 20.06 -4.69
C GLU A 43 1.98 19.06 -5.25
N THR A 44 1.66 18.00 -4.50
CA THR A 44 0.68 16.99 -4.93
C THR A 44 -0.71 17.59 -5.12
N ILE A 45 -1.18 18.42 -4.17
CA ILE A 45 -2.48 19.10 -4.28
C ILE A 45 -2.51 20.05 -5.49
N ARG A 46 -1.41 20.77 -5.72
CA ARG A 46 -1.26 21.69 -6.85
C ARG A 46 -1.33 20.94 -8.18
N LEU A 47 -0.56 19.87 -8.36
CA LEU A 47 -0.55 19.06 -9.58
C LEU A 47 -1.93 18.41 -9.82
N MET A 48 -2.59 17.87 -8.78
CA MET A 48 -3.96 17.35 -8.91
C MET A 48 -4.96 18.42 -9.34
N THR A 49 -4.83 19.63 -8.81
CA THR A 49 -5.73 20.75 -9.14
C THR A 49 -5.53 21.22 -10.58
N LEU A 50 -4.28 21.35 -11.03
CA LEU A 50 -3.95 21.71 -12.40
C LEU A 50 -4.46 20.66 -13.39
N LYS A 51 -4.23 19.37 -13.11
CA LYS A 51 -4.72 18.25 -13.93
C LYS A 51 -6.23 18.30 -14.12
N LYS A 52 -6.99 18.43 -13.03
CA LYS A 52 -8.47 18.51 -13.08
C LYS A 52 -8.96 19.72 -13.88
N ARG A 53 -8.31 20.88 -13.73
CA ARG A 53 -8.63 22.09 -14.51
C ARG A 53 -8.41 21.84 -16.01
N MET A 54 -7.32 21.15 -16.37
CA MET A 54 -7.01 20.82 -17.77
C MET A 54 -7.98 19.79 -18.36
N GLU A 55 -8.32 18.73 -17.64
CA GLU A 55 -9.33 17.73 -18.05
C GLU A 55 -10.70 18.38 -18.30
N MET A 56 -11.14 19.28 -17.40
CA MET A 56 -12.39 20.03 -17.59
C MET A 56 -12.31 20.96 -18.81
N ALA A 57 -11.17 21.62 -19.04
CA ALA A 57 -11.01 22.51 -20.17
C ALA A 57 -11.03 21.76 -21.51
N VAL A 58 -10.36 20.60 -21.60
CA VAL A 58 -10.42 19.69 -22.77
C VAL A 58 -11.86 19.31 -23.07
N LYS A 59 -12.60 18.82 -22.07
CA LYS A 59 -14.02 18.45 -22.24
C LYS A 59 -14.88 19.62 -22.72
N ASN A 60 -14.60 20.83 -22.25
CA ASN A 60 -15.33 22.02 -22.69
C ASN A 60 -15.02 22.37 -24.16
N VAL A 61 -13.77 22.23 -24.60
CA VAL A 61 -13.37 22.40 -26.00
C VAL A 61 -14.05 21.35 -26.87
N ASP A 62 -13.99 20.07 -26.49
CA ASP A 62 -14.63 18.99 -27.26
C ASP A 62 -16.13 19.23 -27.47
N ASN A 63 -16.84 19.65 -26.41
CA ASN A 63 -18.26 19.98 -26.51
C ASN A 63 -18.52 21.20 -27.40
N ALA A 64 -17.74 22.28 -27.23
CA ALA A 64 -17.91 23.50 -28.02
C ALA A 64 -17.59 23.25 -29.51
N LEU A 65 -16.55 22.46 -29.78
CA LEU A 65 -16.14 22.08 -31.11
C LEU A 65 -17.21 21.22 -31.79
N LYS A 66 -17.78 20.24 -31.07
CA LYS A 66 -18.89 19.43 -31.56
C LYS A 66 -20.10 20.30 -31.94
N ASP A 67 -20.52 21.20 -31.05
CA ASP A 67 -21.64 22.11 -31.32
C ASP A 67 -21.35 22.99 -32.55
N TYR A 68 -20.11 23.46 -32.69
CA TYR A 68 -19.66 24.30 -33.79
C TYR A 68 -19.66 23.56 -35.14
N THR A 69 -19.16 22.33 -35.19
CA THR A 69 -19.15 21.49 -36.40
C THR A 69 -20.57 21.08 -36.80
N GLU A 70 -21.43 20.72 -35.85
CA GLU A 70 -22.84 20.41 -36.13
C GLU A 70 -23.59 21.65 -36.70
N ALA A 71 -23.22 22.84 -36.23
CA ALA A 71 -23.76 24.09 -36.79
C ALA A 71 -23.31 24.31 -38.23
N ALA A 72 -22.07 23.97 -38.53
CA ALA A 72 -21.47 24.12 -39.85
C ALA A 72 -22.08 23.14 -40.86
N ASP A 73 -22.31 21.90 -40.46
CA ASP A 73 -22.95 20.86 -41.29
C ASP A 73 -24.40 21.23 -41.67
N SER A 74 -25.05 22.07 -40.86
CA SER A 74 -26.41 22.56 -41.12
C SER A 74 -26.47 23.77 -42.06
N ILE A 75 -25.33 24.27 -42.57
CA ILE A 75 -25.27 25.41 -43.47
C ILE A 75 -25.59 24.96 -44.90
N ASP A 76 -26.52 25.65 -45.55
CA ASP A 76 -26.87 25.40 -46.94
C ASP A 76 -25.68 25.71 -47.88
N SER A 77 -25.42 24.79 -48.82
CA SER A 77 -24.41 24.91 -49.87
C SER A 77 -24.61 26.13 -50.77
N GLU A 78 -25.84 26.66 -50.88
CA GLU A 78 -26.14 27.88 -51.64
C GLU A 78 -25.84 29.18 -50.86
N THR A 79 -25.40 29.08 -49.59
CA THR A 79 -25.06 30.26 -48.78
C THR A 79 -23.93 31.06 -49.45
N PRO A 80 -24.07 32.40 -49.58
CA PRO A 80 -22.99 33.22 -50.09
C PRO A 80 -21.71 33.01 -49.29
N GLN A 81 -20.57 32.84 -49.99
CA GLN A 81 -19.26 32.58 -49.38
C GLN A 81 -19.16 31.26 -48.62
N PHE A 82 -20.04 30.27 -48.88
CA PHE A 82 -20.03 28.95 -48.24
C PHE A 82 -18.63 28.32 -48.16
N GLN A 83 -17.87 28.33 -49.26
CA GLN A 83 -16.52 27.76 -49.30
C GLN A 83 -15.55 28.44 -48.32
N ALA A 84 -15.58 29.77 -48.21
CA ALA A 84 -14.77 30.52 -47.27
C ALA A 84 -15.20 30.31 -45.81
N ILE A 85 -16.50 30.07 -45.57
CA ILE A 85 -17.02 29.72 -44.24
C ILE A 85 -16.51 28.33 -43.84
N MET A 86 -16.63 27.34 -44.72
CA MET A 86 -16.18 25.97 -44.46
C MET A 86 -14.66 25.88 -44.28
N GLU A 87 -13.89 26.65 -45.03
CA GLU A 87 -12.44 26.76 -44.83
C GLU A 87 -12.10 27.29 -43.43
N LYS A 88 -12.78 28.35 -42.97
CA LYS A 88 -12.61 28.87 -41.60
C LYS A 88 -13.00 27.85 -40.53
N VAL A 89 -14.12 27.15 -40.72
CA VAL A 89 -14.56 26.08 -39.80
C VAL A 89 -13.49 25.00 -39.72
N SER A 90 -12.94 24.58 -40.86
CA SER A 90 -11.88 23.58 -40.92
C SER A 90 -10.62 24.02 -40.20
N ILE A 91 -10.14 25.25 -40.45
CA ILE A 91 -8.95 25.79 -39.76
C ILE A 91 -9.17 25.85 -38.25
N ASN A 92 -10.29 26.42 -37.80
CA ASN A 92 -10.60 26.53 -36.37
C ASN A 92 -10.68 25.14 -35.72
N SER A 93 -11.34 24.19 -36.40
CA SER A 93 -11.47 22.81 -35.91
C SER A 93 -10.12 22.12 -35.75
N LEU A 94 -9.23 22.27 -36.74
CA LEU A 94 -7.87 21.73 -36.66
C LEU A 94 -7.08 22.36 -35.51
N THR A 95 -7.16 23.68 -35.32
CA THR A 95 -6.49 24.35 -34.21
C THR A 95 -7.01 23.91 -32.85
N ALA A 96 -8.32 23.68 -32.71
CA ALA A 96 -8.92 23.20 -31.47
C ALA A 96 -8.47 21.76 -31.17
N GLN A 97 -8.45 20.89 -32.18
CA GLN A 97 -7.99 19.50 -32.04
C GLN A 97 -6.51 19.39 -31.67
N ASP A 98 -5.65 20.21 -32.29
CA ASP A 98 -4.23 20.26 -31.97
C ASP A 98 -3.99 20.68 -30.51
N LEU A 99 -4.71 21.69 -30.03
CA LEU A 99 -4.65 22.10 -28.62
C LEU A 99 -5.15 21.02 -27.66
N VAL A 100 -6.22 20.30 -28.02
CA VAL A 100 -6.72 19.16 -27.23
C VAL A 100 -5.68 18.05 -27.16
N PHE A 101 -5.01 17.74 -28.27
CA PHE A 101 -3.95 16.74 -28.30
C PHE A 101 -2.78 17.11 -27.38
N GLN A 102 -2.28 18.35 -27.47
CA GLN A 102 -1.22 18.86 -26.59
C GLN A 102 -1.63 18.82 -25.11
N ALA A 103 -2.89 19.16 -24.82
CA ALA A 103 -3.40 19.09 -23.45
C ALA A 103 -3.52 17.67 -22.92
N GLN A 104 -3.91 16.70 -23.76
CA GLN A 104 -3.94 15.29 -23.37
C GLN A 104 -2.56 14.74 -23.05
N GLU A 105 -1.53 15.13 -23.82
CA GLU A 105 -0.13 14.79 -23.53
C GLU A 105 0.31 15.39 -22.19
N ALA A 106 0.03 16.67 -21.94
CA ALA A 106 0.34 17.32 -20.67
C ALA A 106 -0.42 16.70 -19.47
N ILE A 107 -1.67 16.26 -19.65
CA ILE A 107 -2.43 15.54 -18.62
C ILE A 107 -1.77 14.19 -18.29
N ALA A 108 -1.26 13.48 -19.31
CA ALA A 108 -0.55 12.22 -19.12
C ALA A 108 0.76 12.43 -18.35
N ASP A 109 1.52 13.49 -18.65
CA ASP A 109 2.72 13.84 -17.89
C ASP A 109 2.41 14.18 -16.43
N LEU A 110 1.38 15.00 -16.18
CA LEU A 110 0.92 15.31 -14.82
C LEU A 110 0.52 14.05 -14.04
N GLN A 111 -0.08 13.07 -14.71
CA GLN A 111 -0.42 11.78 -14.10
C GLN A 111 0.84 11.01 -13.69
N VAL A 112 1.86 10.94 -14.54
CA VAL A 112 3.14 10.30 -14.21
C VAL A 112 3.84 10.99 -13.03
N ARG A 113 3.82 12.32 -12.98
CA ARG A 113 4.36 13.11 -11.84
C ARG A 113 3.62 12.78 -10.54
N LEU A 114 2.29 12.68 -10.59
CA LEU A 114 1.45 12.28 -9.46
C LEU A 114 1.71 10.85 -9.01
N ASP A 115 1.87 9.90 -9.93
CA ASP A 115 2.13 8.49 -9.58
C ASP A 115 3.53 8.31 -8.98
N THR A 116 4.50 9.13 -9.42
CA THR A 116 5.84 9.20 -8.84
C THR A 116 5.82 9.85 -7.45
N SER A 117 5.03 10.91 -7.26
CA SER A 117 4.86 11.56 -5.95
C SER A 117 4.06 10.70 -4.98
N THR A 118 3.17 9.82 -5.47
CA THR A 118 2.32 8.93 -4.66
C THR A 118 2.95 7.56 -4.41
N SER A 119 3.90 7.08 -5.24
CA SER A 119 4.57 5.78 -5.06
C SER A 119 5.48 5.65 -3.83
N MET A 120 5.60 6.69 -2.98
CA MET A 120 6.17 6.54 -1.63
C MET A 120 5.15 6.70 -0.50
N GLU A 121 3.84 6.72 -0.79
CA GLU A 121 2.83 6.59 0.25
C GLU A 121 2.48 5.11 0.44
N GLU A 122 3.22 4.45 1.33
CA GLU A 122 2.57 3.50 2.23
C GLU A 122 1.39 4.27 2.86
N ALA A 123 0.17 3.71 2.77
CA ALA A 123 -1.06 4.25 3.34
C ALA A 123 -0.82 4.96 4.70
N PRO A 124 -1.55 6.05 5.03
CA PRO A 124 -1.29 6.84 6.23
C PRO A 124 -1.38 5.95 7.46
N LYS A 125 -0.22 5.48 7.92
CA LYS A 125 -0.05 4.79 9.19
C LYS A 125 -0.28 5.89 10.21
N VAL A 126 -1.45 5.86 10.85
CA VAL A 126 -1.67 6.50 12.15
C VAL A 126 -0.37 6.37 12.94
N GLN A 127 0.30 7.48 13.24
CA GLN A 127 1.52 7.48 14.04
C GLN A 127 1.13 7.14 15.48
N LEU A 128 0.87 5.86 15.71
CA LEU A 128 0.90 5.24 17.01
C LEU A 128 2.37 5.19 17.42
N ASN A 129 2.66 5.49 18.69
CA ASN A 129 4.00 5.25 19.25
C ASN A 129 4.47 3.84 18.83
N PRO A 130 5.73 3.65 18.41
CA PRO A 130 6.21 2.35 17.96
C PRO A 130 5.86 1.29 18.99
N LEU A 131 5.02 0.32 18.61
CA LEU A 131 4.74 -0.82 19.46
C LEU A 131 6.09 -1.47 19.80
N PRO A 132 6.43 -1.63 21.08
CA PRO A 132 7.71 -2.20 21.45
C PRO A 132 7.80 -3.60 20.86
N ILE A 133 8.90 -3.89 20.17
CA ILE A 133 9.11 -5.22 19.58
C ILE A 133 9.10 -6.24 20.73
N PRO A 134 8.18 -7.22 20.70
CA PRO A 134 8.07 -8.19 21.78
C PRO A 134 9.38 -8.96 21.90
N LYS A 135 9.76 -9.27 23.13
CA LYS A 135 11.00 -10.01 23.39
C LYS A 135 10.71 -11.51 23.34
N PHE A 136 11.48 -12.25 22.55
CA PHE A 136 11.34 -13.70 22.39
C PHE A 136 12.41 -14.44 23.17
N SER A 137 12.00 -15.36 24.04
CA SER A 137 12.92 -16.09 24.93
C SER A 137 13.39 -17.45 24.38
N GLY A 138 12.79 -17.93 23.29
CA GLY A 138 13.01 -19.29 22.76
C GLY A 138 11.90 -20.28 23.09
N LYS A 139 10.82 -19.83 23.73
CA LYS A 139 9.67 -20.68 24.04
C LYS A 139 8.81 -20.89 22.79
N ILE A 140 8.72 -22.13 22.34
CA ILE A 140 8.02 -22.49 21.10
C ILE A 140 6.54 -22.00 21.11
N TRP A 141 5.86 -22.02 22.25
CA TRP A 141 4.47 -21.54 22.36
C TRP A 141 4.32 -20.01 22.25
N GLU A 142 5.39 -19.23 22.44
CA GLU A 142 5.39 -17.77 22.24
C GLU A 142 5.70 -17.40 20.78
N TRP A 143 6.14 -18.37 19.96
CA TRP A 143 6.67 -18.12 18.62
C TRP A 143 5.65 -17.50 17.68
N GLU A 144 4.43 -18.00 17.60
CA GLU A 144 3.41 -17.53 16.66
C GLU A 144 3.00 -16.07 16.96
N SER A 145 2.81 -15.76 18.25
CA SER A 145 2.52 -14.40 18.71
C SER A 145 3.69 -13.45 18.46
N PHE A 146 4.92 -13.88 18.78
CA PHE A 146 6.13 -13.11 18.53
C PHE A 146 6.34 -12.85 17.04
N TRP A 147 6.30 -13.90 16.21
CA TRP A 147 6.58 -13.82 14.78
C TRP A 147 5.57 -12.92 14.10
N SER A 148 4.27 -13.04 14.42
CA SER A 148 3.24 -12.14 13.90
C SER A 148 3.56 -10.68 14.23
N ALA A 149 3.88 -10.36 15.48
CA ALA A 149 4.20 -8.98 15.86
C ALA A 149 5.50 -8.46 15.21
N PHE A 150 6.54 -9.31 15.14
CA PHE A 150 7.82 -8.98 14.51
C PHE A 150 7.70 -8.79 13.00
N GLU A 151 6.86 -9.61 12.34
CA GLU A 151 6.61 -9.55 10.92
C GLU A 151 5.99 -8.21 10.52
N HIS A 152 4.95 -7.79 11.23
CA HIS A 152 4.29 -6.50 10.99
C HIS A 152 5.18 -5.30 11.36
N SER A 153 5.95 -5.41 12.44
CA SER A 153 6.69 -4.27 13.00
C SER A 153 8.06 -4.04 12.36
N VAL A 154 8.69 -5.09 11.81
CA VAL A 154 10.07 -5.06 11.29
C VAL A 154 10.20 -5.76 9.94
N HIS A 155 9.78 -7.03 9.82
CA HIS A 155 10.09 -7.84 8.62
C HIS A 155 9.42 -7.32 7.34
N ALA A 156 8.15 -6.93 7.42
CA ALA A 156 7.34 -6.43 6.32
C ALA A 156 7.63 -4.96 5.95
N ARG A 157 8.41 -4.24 6.77
CA ARG A 157 8.79 -2.86 6.48
C ARG A 157 9.91 -2.81 5.43
N ASN A 158 9.86 -1.78 4.57
CA ASN A 158 10.93 -1.49 3.61
C ASN A 158 12.13 -0.84 4.34
N MET A 159 12.98 -1.68 4.92
CA MET A 159 14.18 -1.28 5.65
C MET A 159 15.33 -2.22 5.33
N GLU A 160 16.56 -1.73 5.44
CA GLU A 160 17.75 -2.51 5.11
C GLU A 160 17.86 -3.76 6.00
N ASP A 161 18.25 -4.88 5.40
CA ASP A 161 18.34 -6.18 6.08
C ASP A 161 19.32 -6.16 7.26
N ALA A 162 20.35 -5.32 7.22
CA ALA A 162 21.27 -5.11 8.34
C ALA A 162 20.53 -4.55 9.57
N HIS A 163 19.65 -3.56 9.37
CA HIS A 163 18.80 -3.03 10.42
C HIS A 163 17.80 -4.07 10.90
N LYS A 164 17.18 -4.85 10.00
CA LYS A 164 16.28 -5.96 10.38
C LYS A 164 16.99 -6.99 11.26
N MET A 165 18.25 -7.31 10.95
CA MET A 165 19.07 -8.23 11.73
C MET A 165 19.41 -7.67 13.12
N ALA A 166 19.69 -6.37 13.22
CA ALA A 166 19.91 -5.72 14.52
C ALA A 166 18.66 -5.78 15.42
N TYR A 167 17.49 -5.46 14.86
CA TYR A 167 16.22 -5.57 15.59
C TYR A 167 15.87 -7.01 15.95
N LEU A 168 16.10 -7.96 15.05
CA LEU A 168 15.92 -9.39 15.33
C LEU A 168 16.80 -9.81 16.52
N THR A 169 18.07 -9.39 16.54
CA THR A 169 19.01 -9.73 17.61
C THR A 169 18.60 -9.11 18.95
N ASP A 170 18.15 -7.85 18.95
CA ASP A 170 17.68 -7.18 20.17
C ASP A 170 16.37 -7.79 20.70
N ALA A 171 15.47 -8.21 19.81
CA ALA A 171 14.23 -8.87 20.17
C ALA A 171 14.45 -10.23 20.86
N MET A 172 15.62 -10.85 20.68
CA MET A 172 15.90 -12.20 21.14
C MET A 172 16.57 -12.20 22.51
N LYS A 173 16.10 -13.09 23.39
CA LYS A 173 16.61 -13.29 24.76
C LYS A 173 16.83 -14.78 25.01
N GLY A 174 17.64 -15.09 26.02
CA GLY A 174 17.88 -16.48 26.47
C GLY A 174 18.37 -17.38 25.34
N GLU A 175 17.75 -18.56 25.22
CA GLU A 175 18.11 -19.61 24.26
C GLU A 175 17.96 -19.15 22.80
N ALA A 176 16.95 -18.33 22.51
CA ALA A 176 16.76 -17.80 21.16
C ALA A 176 17.92 -16.90 20.72
N ARG A 177 18.46 -16.09 21.65
CA ARG A 177 19.62 -15.23 21.38
C ARG A 177 20.89 -16.04 21.18
N GLU A 178 21.09 -17.10 21.94
CA GLU A 178 22.22 -18.01 21.76
C GLU A 178 22.19 -18.69 20.39
N SER A 179 21.00 -19.10 19.96
CA SER A 179 20.79 -19.69 18.64
C SER A 179 21.12 -18.71 17.49
N LEU A 180 21.08 -17.40 17.73
CA LEU A 180 21.45 -16.39 16.74
C LEU A 180 22.94 -16.05 16.70
N LYS A 181 23.73 -16.42 17.72
CA LYS A 181 25.17 -16.13 17.75
C LYS A 181 25.97 -16.81 16.64
N GLN A 182 25.42 -17.86 16.03
CA GLN A 182 26.01 -18.56 14.88
C GLN A 182 25.90 -17.76 13.56
N PHE A 183 25.15 -16.66 13.55
CA PHE A 183 24.95 -15.81 12.39
C PHE A 183 25.68 -14.48 12.58
N GLU A 184 26.40 -14.05 11.54
CA GLU A 184 27.00 -12.71 11.52
C GLU A 184 25.92 -11.62 11.44
N LEU A 185 26.13 -10.50 12.12
CA LEU A 185 25.26 -9.31 12.09
C LEU A 185 25.38 -8.58 10.75
N SER A 186 24.95 -9.23 9.68
CA SER A 186 24.98 -8.72 8.31
C SER A 186 23.62 -8.92 7.65
N GLY A 187 23.26 -8.02 6.74
CA GLY A 187 22.00 -8.11 6.00
C GLY A 187 21.86 -9.41 5.21
N LYS A 188 22.97 -9.95 4.69
CA LYS A 188 23.01 -11.24 3.97
C LYS A 188 22.54 -12.42 4.83
N THR A 189 22.76 -12.33 6.14
CA THR A 189 22.46 -13.40 7.09
C THR A 189 21.05 -13.28 7.68
N ASN A 190 20.35 -12.16 7.48
CA ASN A 190 19.01 -11.95 8.03
C ASN A 190 18.01 -13.01 7.54
N SER A 191 17.97 -13.25 6.24
CA SER A 191 17.09 -14.26 5.64
C SER A 191 17.36 -15.67 6.20
N MET A 192 18.64 -16.04 6.29
CA MET A 192 19.06 -17.34 6.85
C MET A 192 18.69 -17.49 8.32
N ALA A 193 18.88 -16.44 9.12
CA ALA A 193 18.54 -16.43 10.55
C ALA A 193 17.03 -16.56 10.76
N VAL A 194 16.23 -15.83 9.98
CA VAL A 194 14.76 -15.91 10.01
C VAL A 194 14.28 -17.31 9.63
N GLU A 195 14.81 -17.88 8.56
CA GLU A 195 14.45 -19.23 8.11
C GLU A 195 14.81 -20.29 9.16
N TYR A 196 16.00 -20.18 9.76
CA TYR A 196 16.43 -21.05 10.85
C TYR A 196 15.47 -20.98 12.05
N LEU A 197 15.09 -19.77 12.47
CA LEU A 197 14.16 -19.59 13.59
C LEU A 197 12.76 -20.12 13.26
N LYS A 198 12.25 -19.90 12.04
CA LYS A 198 10.98 -20.49 11.58
C LYS A 198 11.04 -22.01 11.60
N LYS A 199 12.16 -22.60 11.19
CA LYS A 199 12.35 -24.06 11.21
C LYS A 199 12.44 -24.61 12.64
N LYS A 200 13.14 -23.92 13.54
CA LYS A 200 13.35 -24.35 14.92
C LYS A 200 12.11 -24.15 15.80
N TYR A 201 11.43 -23.01 15.68
CA TYR A 201 10.34 -22.59 16.57
C TYR A 201 8.96 -22.55 15.90
N GLY A 202 8.88 -22.52 14.57
CA GLY A 202 7.62 -22.53 13.81
C GLY A 202 7.05 -23.91 13.51
N ASN A 203 7.72 -24.98 13.94
CA ASN A 203 7.24 -26.34 13.72
C ASN A 203 6.18 -26.73 14.78
N LYS A 204 4.90 -26.70 14.36
CA LYS A 204 3.74 -27.04 15.20
C LYS A 204 3.78 -28.49 15.71
N GLU A 205 4.32 -29.43 14.93
CA GLU A 205 4.43 -30.84 15.34
C GLU A 205 5.45 -31.03 16.49
N LEU A 206 6.56 -30.28 16.47
CA LEU A 206 7.53 -30.29 17.56
C LEU A 206 6.96 -29.68 18.84
N LEU A 207 6.13 -28.63 18.71
CA LEU A 207 5.43 -28.04 19.84
C LEU A 207 4.49 -29.07 20.48
N ILE A 208 3.65 -29.73 19.67
CA ILE A 208 2.70 -30.75 20.14
C ILE A 208 3.43 -31.91 20.82
N ARG A 209 4.50 -32.44 20.21
CA ARG A 209 5.32 -33.50 20.81
C ARG A 209 5.91 -33.07 22.16
N GLY A 210 6.45 -31.84 22.24
CA GLY A 210 6.97 -31.29 23.49
C GLY A 210 5.91 -31.11 24.57
N LEU A 211 4.68 -30.71 24.19
CA LEU A 211 3.54 -30.59 25.10
C LEU A 211 3.09 -31.96 25.62
N ILE A 212 3.03 -32.98 24.76
CA ILE A 212 2.73 -34.37 25.15
C ILE A 212 3.79 -34.91 26.10
N GLU A 213 5.07 -34.73 25.79
CA GLU A 213 6.15 -35.16 26.69
C GLU A 213 6.11 -34.43 28.05
N ARG A 214 5.78 -33.14 28.05
CA ARG A 214 5.63 -32.36 29.29
C ARG A 214 4.43 -32.85 30.09
N LEU A 215 3.31 -33.15 29.43
CA LEU A 215 2.15 -33.79 30.03
C LEU A 215 2.51 -35.14 30.64
N ASP A 216 3.32 -35.95 29.96
CA ASP A 216 3.80 -37.26 30.45
C ASP A 216 4.69 -37.14 31.68
N ARG A 217 5.52 -36.10 31.76
CA ARG A 217 6.40 -35.83 32.91
C ARG A 217 5.68 -35.17 34.09
N CYS A 218 4.61 -34.42 33.86
CA CYS A 218 3.80 -33.87 34.95
C CYS A 218 3.22 -35.02 35.79
N ARG A 219 3.51 -35.05 37.08
CA ARG A 219 3.01 -36.02 38.07
C ARG A 219 2.85 -35.30 39.39
N GLY A 220 1.83 -35.65 40.17
CA GLY A 220 1.68 -35.10 41.51
C GLY A 220 2.88 -35.47 42.38
N LYS A 221 3.63 -34.47 42.85
CA LYS A 221 4.79 -34.68 43.74
C LYS A 221 4.34 -35.23 45.11
N SER A 222 3.13 -34.88 45.54
CA SER A 222 2.53 -35.31 46.81
C SER A 222 1.00 -35.13 46.79
N ARG A 223 0.30 -35.70 47.77
CA ARG A 223 -1.14 -35.47 48.03
C ARG A 223 -1.43 -34.16 48.76
N ARG A 224 -0.42 -33.30 48.95
CA ARG A 224 -0.58 -31.98 49.56
C ARG A 224 -1.36 -31.07 48.60
N LEU A 225 -2.28 -30.28 49.15
CA LEU A 225 -3.12 -29.37 48.36
C LEU A 225 -2.32 -28.38 47.53
N GLU A 226 -1.18 -27.88 48.03
CA GLU A 226 -0.31 -26.96 47.29
C GLU A 226 0.34 -27.61 46.07
N ASP A 227 0.81 -28.86 46.21
CA ASP A 227 1.43 -29.61 45.12
C ASP A 227 0.39 -30.06 44.09
N GLN A 228 -0.84 -30.39 44.53
CA GLN A 228 -1.96 -30.69 43.65
C GLN A 228 -2.44 -29.46 42.89
N ARG A 229 -2.51 -28.29 43.55
CA ARG A 229 -2.87 -27.03 42.90
C ARG A 229 -1.87 -26.65 41.81
N ARG A 230 -0.57 -26.75 42.10
CA ARG A 230 0.49 -26.51 41.10
C ARG A 230 0.39 -27.48 39.91
N LEU A 231 0.09 -28.75 40.18
CA LEU A 231 -0.15 -29.73 39.11
C LEU A 231 -1.37 -29.33 38.26
N CYS A 232 -2.49 -28.95 38.88
CA CYS A 232 -3.67 -28.51 38.14
C CYS A 232 -3.39 -27.25 37.30
N GLU A 233 -2.65 -26.29 37.83
CA GLU A 233 -2.23 -25.08 37.10
C GLU A 233 -1.33 -25.44 35.89
N GLU A 234 -0.38 -26.36 36.07
CA GLU A 234 0.46 -26.87 34.98
C GLU A 234 -0.35 -27.64 33.92
N LEU A 235 -1.25 -28.54 34.34
CA LEU A 235 -2.12 -29.30 33.43
C LEU A 235 -3.07 -28.39 32.65
N SER A 236 -3.65 -27.39 33.31
CA SER A 236 -4.53 -26.39 32.67
C SER A 236 -3.76 -25.54 31.67
N SER A 237 -2.51 -25.18 32.00
CA SER A 237 -1.63 -24.46 31.07
C SER A 237 -1.27 -25.30 29.84
N ILE A 238 -0.97 -26.59 30.00
CA ILE A 238 -0.66 -27.49 28.87
C ILE A 238 -1.91 -27.69 28.01
N ALA A 239 -3.07 -27.95 28.63
CA ALA A 239 -4.34 -28.13 27.93
C ALA A 239 -4.72 -26.88 27.12
N GLY A 240 -4.64 -25.69 27.72
CA GLY A 240 -4.91 -24.43 27.00
C GLY A 240 -3.95 -24.17 25.83
N GLN A 241 -2.69 -24.59 25.94
CA GLN A 241 -1.72 -24.50 24.83
C GLN A 241 -2.03 -25.47 23.69
N MET A 242 -2.55 -26.67 24.00
CA MET A 242 -2.96 -27.65 22.99
C MET A 242 -4.23 -27.21 22.26
N GLU A 243 -5.21 -26.66 22.99
CA GLU A 243 -6.45 -26.13 22.42
C GLU A 243 -6.19 -24.97 21.45
N LEU A 244 -5.30 -24.05 21.82
CA LEU A 244 -4.94 -22.90 20.99
C LEU A 244 -4.24 -23.29 19.67
N GLN A 245 -3.62 -24.47 19.61
CA GLN A 245 -2.99 -24.99 18.40
C GLN A 245 -3.96 -25.78 17.50
N GLY A 246 -5.24 -25.86 17.86
CA GLY A 246 -6.29 -26.50 17.05
C GLY A 246 -6.29 -28.04 17.12
N GLU A 247 -5.48 -28.63 17.99
CA GLU A 247 -5.57 -30.05 18.31
C GLU A 247 -6.75 -30.26 19.27
N LYS A 248 -7.74 -31.04 18.82
CA LYS A 248 -8.86 -31.43 19.69
C LYS A 248 -8.32 -32.27 20.85
N ILE A 249 -8.44 -31.73 22.05
CA ILE A 249 -8.21 -32.42 23.34
C ILE A 249 -9.06 -33.72 23.45
N ASP A 250 -10.05 -33.89 22.57
CA ASP A 250 -10.89 -35.09 22.42
C ASP A 250 -10.17 -36.34 21.87
N SER A 251 -8.87 -36.29 21.59
CA SER A 251 -8.12 -37.52 21.35
C SER A 251 -8.20 -38.40 22.61
N ALA A 252 -8.87 -39.55 22.51
CA ALA A 252 -9.11 -40.49 23.61
C ALA A 252 -7.83 -40.88 24.38
N ILE A 253 -6.67 -40.68 23.77
CA ILE A 253 -5.33 -40.88 24.36
C ILE A 253 -5.02 -39.81 25.41
N LEU A 254 -5.33 -38.53 25.15
CA LEU A 254 -5.11 -37.42 26.09
C LEU A 254 -6.06 -37.51 27.29
N GLN A 255 -7.32 -37.87 27.06
CA GLN A 255 -8.27 -38.12 28.15
C GLN A 255 -7.79 -39.25 29.07
N LYS A 256 -7.32 -40.36 28.48
CA LYS A 256 -6.78 -41.50 29.24
C LYS A 256 -5.49 -41.13 29.99
N GLN A 257 -4.64 -40.29 29.40
CA GLN A 257 -3.42 -39.81 30.05
C GLN A 257 -3.73 -38.86 31.21
N ILE A 258 -4.64 -37.89 31.05
CA ILE A 258 -5.07 -36.97 32.11
C ILE A 258 -5.72 -37.73 33.28
N LEU A 259 -6.59 -38.70 32.98
CA LEU A 259 -7.23 -39.56 33.99
C LEU A 259 -6.26 -40.51 34.71
N SER A 260 -5.05 -40.71 34.19
CA SER A 260 -4.01 -41.57 34.77
C SER A 260 -2.99 -40.84 35.64
N LYS A 261 -3.16 -39.53 35.84
CA LYS A 261 -2.27 -38.66 36.62
C LYS A 261 -2.65 -38.60 38.08
#